data_AF-A0A6V6ZDH2-F1
#
_entry.id   AF-A0A6V6ZDH2-F1
#
_cell.length_a   1.000
_cell.length_b   1.000
_cell.length_c   1.000
_cell.angle_alpha   90.00
_cell.angle_beta   90.00
_cell.angle_gamma   90.00
#
_symmetry.space_group_name_H-M   'P 1'
#
loop_
_entity.id
_entity.type
_entity.pdbx_description
1 polymer ?
#
loop_
_entity_poly.entity_id
_entity_poly.type
_entity_poly.pdbx_seq_one_letter_code
_entity_poly.pdbx_strand_id
1 'polypeptide(L)'
;MKIIIFFSIILLTCVCFSQGDEKYKLEKDFFLLGTLSDYEGRFKDPLTQDVVDYYNGIEKPIMSFNYNLFKNTYEDLSVFEDILKSQKLTAKINSYFNWKYDENFTNANRDSLYNGHINIKKIKNVSQKVSFILGVYTRFGAKNDTTFCIRMANCYDKFETCKIVLKDLNCKNITTEIYEAIPFTYTIYFQPSDRLRKYLTHYYFIREKVWK
;
A
#
# COMPACT_ATOMS: atom_id res chain seq x y z
N MET A 1 50.10 -12.37 -43.83
CA MET A 1 49.72 -12.09 -42.43
C MET A 1 48.23 -11.74 -42.39
N LYS A 2 47.38 -12.73 -42.14
CA LYS A 2 45.94 -12.60 -41.92
C LYS A 2 45.69 -12.88 -40.45
N ILE A 3 45.96 -11.90 -39.60
CA ILE A 3 45.64 -11.91 -38.18
C ILE A 3 45.19 -10.48 -37.88
N ILE A 4 44.20 -10.32 -37.00
CA ILE A 4 43.49 -9.08 -36.63
C ILE A 4 42.22 -8.80 -37.45
N ILE A 5 41.36 -9.82 -37.61
CA ILE A 5 39.91 -9.62 -37.62
C ILE A 5 39.30 -10.71 -36.74
N PHE A 6 39.55 -10.66 -35.43
CA PHE A 6 38.91 -11.57 -34.47
C PHE A 6 38.80 -10.95 -33.06
N PHE A 7 38.77 -9.62 -32.95
CA PHE A 7 38.70 -8.92 -31.66
C PHE A 7 37.58 -7.86 -31.59
N SER A 8 36.58 -7.97 -32.48
CA SER A 8 35.43 -7.05 -32.50
C SER A 8 34.09 -7.74 -32.19
N ILE A 9 34.10 -9.05 -31.90
CA ILE A 9 32.88 -9.85 -31.66
C ILE A 9 32.80 -10.38 -30.21
N ILE A 10 33.80 -10.08 -29.36
CA ILE A 10 33.82 -10.49 -27.93
C ILE A 10 33.76 -9.24 -27.02
N LEU A 11 32.89 -8.29 -27.37
CA LEU A 11 32.52 -7.19 -26.46
C LEU A 11 31.03 -6.85 -26.51
N LEU A 12 30.19 -7.85 -26.84
CA LEU A 12 28.73 -7.72 -26.85
C LEU A 12 28.00 -8.74 -25.96
N THR A 13 28.70 -9.53 -25.15
CA THR A 13 28.09 -10.62 -24.37
C THR A 13 28.19 -10.50 -22.85
N CYS A 14 28.61 -9.35 -22.30
CA CYS A 14 28.70 -9.17 -20.85
C CYS A 14 28.02 -7.89 -20.32
N VAL A 15 26.88 -7.49 -20.91
CA VAL A 15 25.93 -6.57 -20.25
C VAL A 15 24.53 -7.18 -20.25
N CYS A 16 24.42 -8.40 -19.74
CA CYS A 16 23.13 -9.03 -19.43
C CYS A 16 23.16 -9.57 -18.01
N PHE A 17 23.51 -8.75 -17.02
CA PHE A 17 23.22 -9.04 -15.61
C PHE A 17 22.80 -7.77 -14.88
N SER A 18 21.47 -7.62 -14.80
CA SER A 18 20.66 -6.90 -13.81
C SER A 18 19.55 -6.07 -14.47
N GLN A 19 18.72 -6.69 -15.31
CA GLN A 19 17.35 -6.21 -15.52
C GLN A 19 16.46 -6.87 -14.48
N GLY A 20 16.58 -6.44 -13.22
CA GLY A 20 15.62 -6.83 -12.19
C GLY A 20 14.29 -6.16 -12.50
N ASP A 21 13.27 -6.93 -12.92
CA ASP A 21 11.83 -6.62 -12.97
C ASP A 21 11.43 -5.12 -13.07
N GLU A 22 11.97 -4.36 -14.03
CA GLU A 22 11.57 -2.95 -14.23
C GLU A 22 10.12 -2.78 -14.69
N LYS A 23 9.48 -3.88 -15.14
CA LYS A 23 8.18 -3.83 -15.82
C LYS A 23 7.04 -3.34 -14.94
N TYR A 24 7.08 -3.61 -13.63
CA TYR A 24 6.02 -3.26 -12.68
C TYR A 24 6.56 -2.53 -11.46
N LYS A 25 7.37 -1.50 -11.67
CA LYS A 25 7.96 -0.68 -10.61
C LYS A 25 6.90 -0.12 -9.65
N LEU A 26 7.14 -0.33 -8.35
CA LEU A 26 6.28 0.11 -7.27
C LEU A 26 6.67 1.49 -6.74
N GLU A 27 5.71 2.40 -6.62
CA GLU A 27 5.85 3.63 -5.83
C GLU A 27 5.66 3.28 -4.35
N LYS A 28 6.77 2.91 -3.69
CA LYS A 28 6.78 2.27 -2.36
C LYS A 28 5.95 3.00 -1.31
N ASP A 29 6.09 4.33 -1.22
CA ASP A 29 5.36 5.16 -0.25
C ASP A 29 3.84 5.01 -0.40
N PHE A 30 3.35 4.95 -1.65
CA PHE A 30 1.93 4.86 -1.95
C PHE A 30 1.40 3.44 -1.77
N PHE A 31 2.22 2.44 -2.06
CA PHE A 31 1.88 1.06 -1.68
C PHE A 31 1.71 0.92 -0.17
N LEU A 32 2.67 1.42 0.62
CA LEU A 32 2.57 1.39 2.08
C LEU A 32 1.35 2.15 2.57
N LEU A 33 1.11 3.36 2.03
CA LEU A 33 -0.09 4.15 2.33
C LEU A 33 -1.39 3.37 2.08
N GLY A 34 -1.44 2.56 1.01
CA GLY A 34 -2.58 1.69 0.72
C GLY A 34 -2.71 0.53 1.70
N THR A 35 -1.59 -0.02 2.17
CA THR A 35 -1.58 -1.16 3.11
C THR A 35 -1.87 -0.79 4.56
N LEU A 36 -1.92 0.50 4.94
CA LEU A 36 -2.19 0.88 6.34
C LEU A 36 -3.51 0.27 6.82
N SER A 37 -3.67 0.02 8.12
CA SER A 37 -4.92 -0.54 8.65
C SER A 37 -6.05 0.47 8.49
N ASP A 38 -5.87 1.65 9.08
CA ASP A 38 -6.90 2.69 9.23
C ASP A 38 -8.26 2.14 9.70
N TYR A 39 -8.27 1.04 10.46
CA TYR A 39 -9.49 0.39 10.96
C TYR A 39 -10.40 1.39 11.68
N GLU A 40 -9.86 2.32 12.47
CA GLU A 40 -10.62 3.42 13.09
C GLU A 40 -10.19 4.80 12.57
N GLY A 41 -9.58 4.82 11.38
CA GLY A 41 -8.85 5.96 10.88
C GLY A 41 -7.37 5.95 11.28
N ARG A 42 -6.65 6.99 10.88
CA ARG A 42 -5.23 7.18 11.19
C ARG A 42 -5.12 8.27 12.25
N PHE A 43 -4.65 7.93 13.44
CA PHE A 43 -4.45 8.92 14.51
C PHE A 43 -2.99 9.32 14.63
N LYS A 44 -2.77 10.59 14.96
CA LYS A 44 -1.46 11.08 15.38
C LYS A 44 -1.46 11.25 16.90
N ASP A 45 -0.91 10.24 17.57
CA ASP A 45 -0.72 10.23 19.02
C ASP A 45 0.70 10.74 19.36
N PRO A 46 0.84 11.75 20.23
CA PRO A 46 2.15 12.26 20.64
C PRO A 46 3.04 11.21 21.32
N LEU A 47 2.45 10.14 21.89
CA LEU A 47 3.17 9.08 22.60
C LEU A 47 3.69 7.96 21.69
N THR A 48 3.14 7.80 20.49
CA THR A 48 3.44 6.69 19.57
C THR A 48 3.92 7.19 18.20
N GLN A 49 5.03 7.94 18.21
CA GLN A 49 5.55 8.62 17.02
C GLN A 49 6.31 7.71 16.04
N ASP A 50 6.66 6.51 16.45
CA ASP A 50 7.45 5.56 15.67
C ASP A 50 6.60 4.44 15.05
N VAL A 51 5.29 4.40 15.29
CA VAL A 51 4.43 3.34 14.76
C VAL A 51 4.00 3.62 13.33
N VAL A 52 4.57 2.84 12.39
CA VAL A 52 4.16 2.91 10.98
C VAL A 52 2.79 2.27 10.84
N ASP A 53 2.62 1.03 11.29
CA ASP A 53 1.34 0.34 11.25
C ASP A 53 1.33 -0.92 12.12
N TYR A 54 0.12 -1.36 12.48
CA TYR A 54 -0.15 -2.63 13.15
C TYR A 54 -0.61 -3.68 12.14
N TYR A 55 -0.09 -4.89 12.29
CA TYR A 55 -0.48 -6.07 11.52
C TYR A 55 -1.03 -7.10 12.49
N ASN A 56 -1.92 -7.96 12.01
CA ASN A 56 -2.30 -9.17 12.75
C ASN A 56 -1.44 -10.37 12.27
N GLY A 57 -1.55 -11.51 12.96
CA GLY A 57 -0.73 -12.68 12.66
C GLY A 57 -0.83 -13.19 11.21
N ILE A 58 -2.02 -13.08 10.58
CA ILE A 58 -2.21 -13.49 9.17
C ILE A 58 -1.62 -12.47 8.18
N GLU A 59 -1.40 -11.22 8.60
CA GLU A 59 -0.84 -10.14 7.80
C GLU A 59 0.69 -10.05 7.85
N LYS A 60 1.37 -10.96 8.57
CA LYS A 60 2.84 -11.07 8.60
C LYS A 60 3.53 -11.05 7.22
N PRO A 61 2.97 -11.66 6.15
CA PRO A 61 3.55 -11.55 4.82
C PRO A 61 3.56 -10.11 4.29
N ILE A 62 2.51 -9.32 4.58
CA ILE A 62 2.42 -7.91 4.19
C ILE A 62 3.43 -7.08 4.98
N MET A 63 3.50 -7.29 6.30
CA MET A 63 4.48 -6.62 7.16
C MET A 63 5.91 -6.89 6.68
N SER A 64 6.24 -8.16 6.40
CA SER A 64 7.55 -8.58 5.90
C SER A 64 7.88 -7.94 4.56
N PHE A 65 6.89 -7.83 3.67
CA PHE A 65 7.06 -7.18 2.38
C PHE A 65 7.35 -5.68 2.56
N ASN A 66 6.54 -4.98 3.37
CA ASN A 66 6.76 -3.56 3.69
C ASN A 66 8.11 -3.33 4.35
N TYR A 67 8.50 -4.15 5.33
CA TYR A 67 9.84 -4.07 5.94
C TYR A 67 10.94 -4.16 4.88
N ASN A 68 10.87 -5.14 3.98
CA ASN A 68 11.87 -5.32 2.92
C ASN A 68 11.89 -4.18 1.90
N LEU A 69 10.76 -3.50 1.65
CA LEU A 69 10.73 -2.34 0.76
C LEU A 69 11.56 -1.16 1.30
N PHE A 70 11.63 -1.02 2.62
CA PHE A 70 12.13 0.18 3.30
C PHE A 70 13.39 0.00 4.14
N LYS A 71 13.80 -1.25 4.47
CA LYS A 71 14.94 -1.53 5.37
C LYS A 71 16.28 -0.92 4.95
N ASN A 72 16.48 -0.70 3.65
CA ASN A 72 17.71 -0.09 3.11
C ASN A 72 17.60 1.44 2.98
N THR A 73 16.46 2.04 3.34
CA THR A 73 16.19 3.48 3.25
C THR A 73 16.04 4.11 4.63
N TYR A 74 15.54 3.35 5.60
CA TYR A 74 15.25 3.79 6.95
C TYR A 74 16.02 2.94 7.95
N GLU A 75 17.14 3.46 8.45
CA GLU A 75 18.01 2.78 9.43
C GLU A 75 17.31 2.49 10.76
N ASP A 76 16.31 3.29 11.12
CA ASP A 76 15.47 3.14 12.30
C ASP A 76 14.30 2.16 12.10
N LEU A 77 14.20 1.51 10.93
CA LEU A 77 13.16 0.54 10.64
C LEU A 77 13.38 -0.75 11.43
N SER A 78 12.36 -1.12 12.19
CA SER A 78 12.34 -2.34 12.98
C SER A 78 10.95 -2.96 12.96
N VAL A 79 10.90 -4.23 13.36
CA VAL A 79 9.66 -4.95 13.64
C VAL A 79 9.73 -5.39 15.10
N PHE A 80 8.71 -5.05 15.87
CA PHE A 80 8.53 -5.55 17.23
C PHE A 80 7.15 -6.21 17.30
N GLU A 81 7.14 -7.52 17.56
CA GLU A 81 5.93 -8.36 17.43
C GLU A 81 5.31 -8.21 16.03
N ASP A 82 4.04 -7.79 15.95
CA ASP A 82 3.34 -7.54 14.69
C ASP A 82 3.23 -6.03 14.37
N ILE A 83 4.18 -5.23 14.86
CA ILE A 83 4.21 -3.76 14.68
C ILE A 83 5.42 -3.38 13.82
N LEU A 84 5.17 -2.67 12.71
CA LEU A 84 6.23 -2.05 11.92
C LEU A 84 6.54 -0.68 12.51
N LYS A 85 7.80 -0.46 12.88
CA LYS A 85 8.23 0.75 13.59
C LYS A 85 9.36 1.47 12.87
N SER A 86 9.23 2.79 12.74
CA SER A 86 10.27 3.74 12.33
C SER A 86 9.70 5.15 12.51
N GLN A 87 10.41 6.01 13.23
CA GLN A 87 10.04 7.42 13.39
C GLN A 87 10.09 8.17 12.06
N LYS A 88 11.15 7.94 11.26
CA LYS A 88 11.36 8.62 9.98
C LYS A 88 10.31 8.20 8.94
N LEU A 89 10.00 6.89 8.84
CA LEU A 89 8.98 6.39 7.92
C LEU A 89 7.57 6.79 8.38
N THR A 90 7.29 6.77 9.68
CA THR A 90 6.01 7.24 10.23
C THR A 90 5.78 8.70 9.90
N ALA A 91 6.77 9.56 10.12
CA ALA A 91 6.69 10.98 9.75
C ALA A 91 6.45 11.17 8.24
N LYS A 92 7.15 10.39 7.41
CA LYS A 92 6.97 10.40 5.95
C LYS A 92 5.54 10.00 5.55
N ILE A 93 5.01 8.91 6.10
CA ILE A 93 3.66 8.44 5.78
C ILE A 93 2.60 9.41 6.30
N ASN A 94 2.76 9.93 7.51
CA ASN A 94 1.88 10.94 8.09
C ASN A 94 1.85 12.25 7.29
N SER A 95 2.89 12.52 6.49
CA SER A 95 2.89 13.66 5.56
C SER A 95 1.85 13.54 4.44
N TYR A 96 1.29 12.36 4.17
CA TYR A 96 0.24 12.17 3.16
C TYR A 96 -1.18 12.44 3.68
N PHE A 97 -1.34 12.79 4.95
CA PHE A 97 -2.64 13.03 5.57
C PHE A 97 -2.89 14.54 5.79
N ASN A 98 -4.17 14.91 5.78
CA ASN A 98 -4.67 16.15 6.34
C ASN A 98 -5.16 15.84 7.76
N TRP A 99 -4.62 16.56 8.74
CA TRP A 99 -4.88 16.33 10.15
C TRP A 99 -5.95 17.29 10.66
N LYS A 100 -6.97 16.75 11.33
CA LYS A 100 -7.98 17.52 12.03
C LYS A 100 -7.96 17.11 13.49
N TYR A 101 -8.09 18.10 14.36
CA TYR A 101 -8.28 17.87 15.78
C TYR A 101 -9.62 17.15 16.00
N ASP A 102 -9.62 16.13 16.85
CA ASP A 102 -10.83 15.42 17.24
C ASP A 102 -10.97 15.43 18.77
N GLU A 103 -11.93 16.21 19.26
CA GLU A 103 -12.19 16.38 20.69
C GLU A 103 -12.78 15.13 21.36
N ASN A 104 -13.33 14.20 20.56
CA ASN A 104 -13.99 13.00 21.06
C ASN A 104 -13.02 11.82 21.22
N PHE A 105 -11.77 11.97 20.75
CA PHE A 105 -10.76 10.91 20.81
C PHE A 105 -9.56 11.36 21.64
N THR A 106 -9.24 10.57 22.66
CA THR A 106 -8.07 10.79 23.50
C THR A 106 -7.25 9.52 23.67
N ASN A 107 -5.94 9.66 23.88
CA ASN A 107 -5.10 8.53 24.30
C ASN A 107 -5.32 8.17 25.79
N ALA A 108 -4.55 7.21 26.30
CA ALA A 108 -4.63 6.77 27.70
C ALA A 108 -4.36 7.88 28.73
N ASN A 109 -3.62 8.94 28.35
CA ASN A 109 -3.34 10.11 29.18
C ASN A 109 -4.39 11.21 29.05
N ARG A 110 -5.47 10.97 28.30
CA ARG A 110 -6.49 11.96 27.92
C ARG A 110 -5.95 13.09 27.03
N ASP A 111 -4.80 12.88 26.38
CA ASP A 111 -4.33 13.83 25.37
C ASP A 111 -5.25 13.73 24.16
N SER A 112 -5.67 14.88 23.64
CA SER A 112 -6.47 14.93 22.42
C SER A 112 -5.68 14.42 21.22
N LEU A 113 -6.37 13.70 20.34
CA LEU A 113 -5.79 13.12 19.14
C LEU A 113 -6.14 13.94 17.90
N TYR A 114 -5.28 13.82 16.88
CA TYR A 114 -5.60 14.30 15.53
C TYR A 114 -6.00 13.12 14.66
N ASN A 115 -7.16 13.21 14.02
CA ASN A 115 -7.61 12.26 13.03
C ASN A 115 -7.11 12.68 11.64
N GLY A 116 -6.53 11.72 10.92
CA GLY A 116 -5.90 11.89 9.62
C GLY A 116 -6.79 11.39 8.48
N HIS A 117 -7.09 12.28 7.53
CA HIS A 117 -7.71 11.90 6.27
C HIS A 117 -6.66 11.90 5.15
N ILE A 118 -6.63 10.87 4.30
CA ILE A 118 -5.68 10.81 3.18
C ILE A 118 -5.86 12.04 2.29
N ASN A 119 -4.77 12.78 2.07
CA ASN A 119 -4.77 13.92 1.15
C ASN A 119 -4.61 13.40 -0.28
N ILE A 120 -5.74 13.10 -0.92
CA ILE A 120 -5.78 12.57 -2.29
C ILE A 120 -5.03 13.45 -3.31
N LYS A 121 -4.92 14.76 -3.09
CA LYS A 121 -4.15 15.67 -3.95
C LYS A 121 -2.64 15.37 -3.96
N LYS A 122 -2.15 14.62 -2.96
CA LYS A 122 -0.76 14.14 -2.90
C LYS A 122 -0.54 12.84 -3.69
N ILE A 123 -1.61 12.15 -4.11
CA ILE A 123 -1.56 10.98 -5.01
C ILE A 123 -1.77 11.45 -6.46
N LYS A 124 -0.71 11.96 -7.07
CA LYS A 124 -0.81 12.76 -8.30
C LYS A 124 -0.88 11.92 -9.56
N ASN A 125 0.11 11.04 -9.75
CA ASN A 125 0.31 10.37 -11.04
C ASN A 125 -0.28 8.95 -11.06
N VAL A 126 -0.40 8.38 -12.26
CA VAL A 126 -1.00 7.06 -12.46
C VAL A 126 -0.23 5.96 -11.72
N SER A 127 1.11 6.02 -11.67
CA SER A 127 1.92 5.01 -10.95
C SER A 127 1.64 5.03 -9.45
N GLN A 128 1.53 6.21 -8.84
CA GLN A 128 1.20 6.39 -7.43
C GLN A 128 -0.20 5.86 -7.12
N LYS A 129 -1.18 6.17 -7.97
CA LYS A 129 -2.55 5.66 -7.87
C LYS A 129 -2.62 4.14 -7.98
N VAL A 130 -1.88 3.56 -8.92
CA VAL A 130 -1.76 2.10 -9.09
C VAL A 130 -1.12 1.46 -7.86
N SER A 131 -0.01 1.99 -7.35
CA SER A 131 0.65 1.47 -6.15
C SER A 131 -0.24 1.60 -4.92
N PHE A 132 -0.98 2.69 -4.78
CA PHE A 132 -1.96 2.87 -3.70
C PHE A 132 -3.05 1.79 -3.73
N ILE A 133 -3.76 1.63 -4.86
CA ILE A 133 -4.82 0.60 -4.96
C ILE A 133 -4.25 -0.81 -4.83
N LEU A 134 -3.04 -1.06 -5.34
CA LEU A 134 -2.36 -2.34 -5.15
C LEU A 134 -2.07 -2.61 -3.66
N GLY A 135 -1.63 -1.61 -2.89
CA GLY A 135 -1.44 -1.73 -1.45
C GLY A 135 -2.76 -2.05 -0.73
N VAL A 136 -3.82 -1.29 -1.05
CA VAL A 136 -5.16 -1.53 -0.51
C VAL A 136 -5.62 -2.95 -0.84
N TYR A 137 -5.53 -3.37 -2.09
CA TYR A 137 -5.95 -4.71 -2.51
C TYR A 137 -5.10 -5.81 -1.86
N THR A 138 -3.80 -5.58 -1.66
CA THR A 138 -2.92 -6.55 -0.98
C THR A 138 -3.42 -6.86 0.44
N ARG A 139 -3.92 -5.86 1.17
CA ARG A 139 -4.43 -6.07 2.53
C ARG A 139 -5.90 -6.49 2.57
N PHE A 140 -6.74 -5.77 1.84
CA PHE A 140 -8.20 -5.81 1.97
C PHE A 140 -8.90 -6.49 0.79
N GLY A 141 -8.15 -6.89 -0.24
CA GLY A 141 -8.72 -7.38 -1.48
C GLY A 141 -9.35 -8.76 -1.36
N ALA A 142 -10.37 -9.09 -2.13
CA ALA A 142 -10.66 -10.48 -2.42
C ALA A 142 -10.99 -10.65 -3.90
N LYS A 143 -10.84 -11.87 -4.41
CA LYS A 143 -11.14 -12.21 -5.79
C LYS A 143 -12.18 -13.30 -5.80
N ASN A 144 -13.26 -13.07 -6.54
CA ASN A 144 -14.14 -14.14 -7.00
C ASN A 144 -14.13 -14.11 -8.53
N ASP A 145 -13.71 -15.21 -9.17
CA ASP A 145 -13.55 -15.49 -10.61
C ASP A 145 -13.12 -14.33 -11.52
N THR A 146 -13.96 -13.32 -11.72
CA THR A 146 -13.73 -12.16 -12.61
C THR A 146 -13.84 -10.79 -11.96
N THR A 147 -14.36 -10.71 -10.73
CA THR A 147 -14.61 -9.44 -10.02
C THR A 147 -13.60 -9.27 -8.90
N PHE A 148 -12.89 -8.14 -8.92
CA PHE A 148 -12.01 -7.73 -7.84
C PHE A 148 -12.88 -7.00 -6.81
N CYS A 149 -12.68 -7.30 -5.54
CA CYS A 149 -13.29 -6.54 -4.46
C CYS A 149 -12.24 -6.08 -3.45
N ILE A 150 -12.54 -4.99 -2.76
CA ILE A 150 -11.84 -4.49 -1.58
C ILE A 150 -12.89 -4.44 -0.47
N ARG A 151 -12.64 -5.14 0.63
CA ARG A 151 -13.54 -5.19 1.80
C ARG A 151 -12.80 -4.70 3.03
N MET A 152 -13.27 -3.61 3.63
CA MET A 152 -12.64 -2.95 4.78
C MET A 152 -13.66 -2.80 5.91
N ALA A 153 -13.24 -3.02 7.15
CA ALA A 153 -14.05 -2.80 8.33
C ALA A 153 -13.70 -1.44 8.95
N ASN A 154 -14.70 -0.63 9.28
CA ASN A 154 -14.58 0.70 9.91
C ASN A 154 -13.69 1.76 9.18
N CYS A 155 -13.16 1.49 7.98
CA CYS A 155 -12.29 2.41 7.22
C CYS A 155 -13.02 3.35 6.21
N TYR A 156 -13.98 4.17 6.63
CA TYR A 156 -14.78 4.99 5.69
C TYR A 156 -13.95 5.93 4.79
N ASP A 157 -12.97 6.65 5.35
CA ASP A 157 -12.15 7.60 4.57
C ASP A 157 -11.31 6.94 3.48
N LYS A 158 -10.75 5.76 3.79
CA LYS A 158 -10.02 4.96 2.82
C LYS A 158 -10.95 4.42 1.75
N PHE A 159 -12.16 4.00 2.11
CA PHE A 159 -13.20 3.59 1.17
C PHE A 159 -13.53 4.70 0.16
N GLU A 160 -13.79 5.93 0.62
CA GLU A 160 -14.04 7.05 -0.29
C GLU A 160 -12.83 7.40 -1.17
N THR A 161 -11.63 7.36 -0.59
CA THR A 161 -10.38 7.56 -1.34
C THR A 161 -10.23 6.51 -2.45
N CYS A 162 -10.49 5.24 -2.15
CA CYS A 162 -10.41 4.16 -3.13
C CYS A 162 -11.40 4.36 -4.28
N LYS A 163 -12.65 4.76 -4.00
CA LYS A 163 -13.65 5.05 -5.04
C LYS A 163 -13.17 6.10 -6.03
N ILE A 164 -12.57 7.18 -5.53
CA ILE A 164 -12.05 8.25 -6.39
C ILE A 164 -10.86 7.74 -7.21
N VAL A 165 -9.88 7.08 -6.57
CA VAL A 165 -8.69 6.60 -7.26
C VAL A 165 -9.02 5.52 -8.30
N LEU A 166 -9.98 4.63 -8.03
CA LEU A 166 -10.43 3.60 -8.99
C LEU A 166 -11.07 4.23 -10.23
N LYS A 167 -11.89 5.28 -10.06
CA LYS A 167 -12.46 6.06 -11.18
C LYS A 167 -11.35 6.73 -12.00
N ASP A 168 -10.39 7.37 -11.35
CA ASP A 168 -9.24 8.01 -11.99
C ASP A 168 -8.35 7.03 -12.78
N LEU A 169 -8.33 5.76 -12.36
CA LEU A 169 -7.62 4.68 -13.06
C LEU A 169 -8.43 4.04 -14.19
N ASN A 170 -9.59 4.61 -14.54
CA ASN A 170 -10.51 4.09 -15.54
C ASN A 170 -10.96 2.64 -15.27
N CYS A 171 -11.13 2.28 -13.99
CA CYS A 171 -11.77 1.02 -13.63
C CYS A 171 -13.27 1.07 -13.97
N LYS A 172 -13.84 -0.07 -14.35
CA LYS A 172 -15.23 -0.18 -14.79
C LYS A 172 -16.08 -0.90 -13.75
N ASN A 173 -17.40 -0.78 -13.87
CA ASN A 173 -18.38 -1.47 -13.03
C ASN A 173 -18.07 -1.33 -11.53
N ILE A 174 -17.76 -0.10 -11.11
CA ILE A 174 -17.48 0.20 -9.70
C ILE A 174 -18.82 0.26 -8.97
N THR A 175 -19.08 -0.74 -8.13
CA THR A 175 -20.25 -0.79 -7.24
C THR A 175 -19.79 -0.88 -5.80
N THR A 176 -20.66 -0.47 -4.87
CA THR A 176 -20.32 -0.42 -3.45
C THR A 176 -21.43 -0.99 -2.60
N GLU A 177 -21.06 -1.66 -1.53
CA GLU A 177 -21.97 -2.15 -0.49
C GLU A 177 -21.48 -1.66 0.87
N ILE A 178 -22.43 -1.21 1.69
CA ILE A 178 -22.18 -0.84 3.09
C ILE A 178 -23.06 -1.74 3.94
N TYR A 179 -22.43 -2.51 4.80
CA TYR A 179 -23.12 -3.36 5.76
C TYR A 179 -23.01 -2.73 7.15
N GLU A 180 -24.12 -2.21 7.63
CA GLU A 180 -24.27 -1.51 8.91
C GLU A 180 -24.38 -2.51 10.06
N ALA A 181 -23.31 -3.26 10.31
CA ALA A 181 -23.14 -4.10 11.49
C ALA A 181 -21.99 -3.57 12.36
N ILE A 182 -21.67 -4.27 13.44
CA ILE A 182 -20.47 -4.00 14.23
C ILE A 182 -19.45 -5.10 13.92
N PRO A 183 -18.33 -4.80 13.23
CA PRO A 183 -17.96 -3.51 12.66
C PRO A 183 -18.68 -3.18 11.34
N PHE A 184 -18.77 -1.88 11.01
CA PHE A 184 -19.29 -1.43 9.71
C PHE A 184 -18.38 -1.98 8.62
N THR A 185 -18.95 -2.59 7.59
CA THR A 185 -18.17 -3.12 6.49
C THR A 185 -18.43 -2.31 5.23
N TYR A 186 -17.36 -1.83 4.61
CA TYR A 186 -17.37 -1.12 3.34
C TYR A 186 -16.74 -1.99 2.25
N THR A 187 -17.51 -2.33 1.23
CA THR A 187 -17.07 -3.15 0.11
C THR A 187 -17.12 -2.36 -1.19
N ILE A 188 -16.05 -2.45 -2.00
CA ILE A 188 -16.01 -1.92 -3.37
C ILE A 188 -15.77 -3.10 -4.31
N TYR A 189 -16.66 -3.30 -5.27
CA TYR A 189 -16.45 -4.21 -6.39
C TYR A 189 -16.04 -3.41 -7.62
N PHE A 190 -15.12 -3.94 -8.42
CA PHE A 190 -14.65 -3.26 -9.62
C PHE A 190 -14.04 -4.21 -10.65
N GLN A 191 -14.07 -3.78 -11.91
CA GLN A 191 -13.25 -4.34 -12.97
C GLN A 191 -12.01 -3.47 -13.18
N PRO A 192 -10.79 -3.97 -12.90
CA PRO A 192 -9.59 -3.16 -13.04
C PRO A 192 -9.33 -2.83 -14.51
N SER A 193 -8.79 -1.64 -14.76
CA SER A 193 -8.18 -1.29 -16.05
C SER A 193 -7.00 -2.22 -16.37
N ASP A 194 -6.62 -2.32 -17.63
CA ASP A 194 -5.55 -3.23 -18.06
C ASP A 194 -4.22 -2.97 -17.33
N ARG A 195 -3.92 -1.70 -17.06
CA ARG A 195 -2.73 -1.32 -16.31
C ARG A 195 -2.80 -1.82 -14.88
N LEU A 196 -3.89 -1.53 -14.15
CA LEU A 196 -4.03 -1.97 -12.76
C LEU A 196 -4.05 -3.50 -12.67
N ARG A 197 -4.77 -4.18 -13.58
CA ARG A 197 -4.85 -5.64 -13.64
C ARG A 197 -3.48 -6.31 -13.69
N LYS A 198 -2.55 -5.79 -14.50
CA LYS A 198 -1.19 -6.32 -14.60
C LYS A 198 -0.44 -6.27 -13.27
N TYR A 199 -0.57 -5.17 -12.52
CA TYR A 199 0.03 -5.03 -11.19
C TYR A 199 -0.61 -5.96 -10.17
N LEU A 200 -1.95 -6.02 -10.13
CA LEU A 200 -2.69 -6.90 -9.23
C LEU A 200 -2.34 -8.37 -9.47
N THR A 201 -2.17 -8.79 -10.73
CA THR A 201 -1.73 -10.15 -11.07
C THR A 201 -0.27 -10.39 -10.69
N HIS A 202 0.63 -9.48 -11.01
CA HIS A 202 2.07 -9.65 -10.74
C HIS A 202 2.38 -9.75 -9.24
N TYR A 203 1.72 -8.94 -8.42
CA TYR A 203 1.93 -8.91 -6.96
C TYR A 203 0.95 -9.80 -6.18
N TYR A 204 0.16 -10.63 -6.86
CA TYR A 204 -0.86 -11.48 -6.22
C TYR A 204 -0.27 -12.44 -5.16
N PHE A 205 0.99 -12.86 -5.35
CA PHE A 205 1.70 -13.76 -4.42
C PHE A 205 1.79 -13.23 -2.97
N ILE A 206 1.68 -11.91 -2.75
CA ILE A 206 1.68 -11.33 -1.40
C ILE A 206 0.34 -11.65 -0.73
N ARG A 207 -0.76 -11.46 -1.47
CA ARG A 207 -2.14 -11.73 -1.03
C ARG A 207 -2.35 -13.21 -0.72
N GLU A 208 -1.85 -14.10 -1.57
CA GLU A 208 -2.02 -15.56 -1.42
C GLU A 208 -1.50 -16.10 -0.09
N LYS A 209 -0.53 -15.41 0.52
CA LYS A 209 0.06 -15.82 1.81
C LYS A 209 -0.78 -15.41 3.02
N VAL A 210 -1.76 -14.53 2.85
CA VAL A 210 -2.65 -14.04 3.92
C VAL A 210 -3.88 -14.95 4.09
N TRP A 211 -4.17 -15.82 3.11
CA TRP A 211 -5.34 -16.70 3.09
C TRP A 211 -5.04 -18.19 3.38
N LYS A 212 -3.78 -18.51 3.68
CA LYS A 212 -3.36 -19.85 4.12
C LYS A 212 -3.31 -19.89 5.63
#